data_AF-A0A821CCW8-F1
#
_entry.id   AF-A0A821CCW8-F1
#
_cell.length_a   1.000
_cell.length_b   1.000
_cell.length_c   1.000
_cell.angle_alpha   90.00
_cell.angle_beta   90.00
_cell.angle_gamma   90.00
#
_symmetry.space_group_name_H-M   'P 1'
#
loop_
_entity.id
_entity.type
_entity.pdbx_description
1 polymer ?
#
loop_
_entity_poly.entity_id
_entity_poly.type
_entity_poly.pdbx_seq_one_letter_code
_entity_poly.pdbx_strand_id
1 'polypeptide(L)'
;IIHLLPDLITLKINSLSFYRSFFKEEFPTTCSIEHASKIKKVYIENTQTIEEIYFLLYICPHMEFLNLQCLHGTTIELFLRDIWNKINKDLRLLCIYVAKADDNMIKRLSTMIDNEKLLSNYTIHRELNNIYLQWK
;
A
#
# COMPACT_ATOMS: atom_id res chain seq x y z
N ILE A 1 6.20 18.19 8.57
CA ILE A 1 7.05 17.06 9.06
C ILE A 1 7.80 16.40 7.91
N ILE A 2 7.14 15.79 6.91
CA ILE A 2 7.86 15.17 5.77
C ILE A 2 8.72 16.20 5.01
N HIS A 3 8.20 17.40 4.78
CA HIS A 3 8.94 18.54 4.22
C HIS A 3 10.09 19.06 5.12
N LEU A 4 10.20 18.59 6.37
CA LEU A 4 11.29 18.94 7.29
C LEU A 4 12.43 17.92 7.26
N LEU A 5 12.27 16.83 6.50
CA LEU A 5 13.24 15.74 6.39
C LEU A 5 13.64 15.56 4.91
N PRO A 6 14.39 16.52 4.33
CA PRO A 6 14.94 16.33 3.00
C PRO A 6 15.81 15.07 3.00
N ASP A 7 15.64 14.22 1.99
CA ASP A 7 16.37 12.95 1.79
C ASP A 7 15.83 11.71 2.51
N LEU A 8 14.60 11.77 3.03
CA LEU A 8 13.93 10.57 3.54
C LEU A 8 13.58 9.61 2.39
N ILE A 9 14.29 8.47 2.29
CA ILE A 9 14.02 7.41 1.31
C ILE A 9 13.03 6.37 1.85
N THR A 10 13.01 6.16 3.16
CA THR A 10 12.18 5.16 3.82
C THR A 10 11.32 5.80 4.90
N LEU A 11 10.02 5.52 4.87
CA LEU A 11 9.06 5.94 5.87
C LEU A 11 8.53 4.71 6.62
N LYS A 12 8.75 4.67 7.93
CA LYS A 12 8.20 3.63 8.82
C LYS A 12 7.18 4.26 9.76
N ILE A 13 5.97 3.73 9.75
CA ILE A 13 4.82 4.27 10.48
C ILE A 13 4.24 3.15 11.34
N ASN A 14 4.30 3.30 12.65
CA ASN A 14 3.75 2.29 13.56
C ASN A 14 2.22 2.33 13.57
N SER A 15 1.65 3.53 13.50
CA SER A 15 0.21 3.75 13.41
C SER A 15 -0.05 5.06 12.69
N LEU A 16 -1.09 5.06 11.87
CA LEU A 16 -1.63 6.25 11.26
C LEU A 16 -3.09 6.35 11.67
N SER A 17 -3.51 7.53 12.11
CA SER A 17 -4.89 7.79 12.47
C SER A 17 -5.20 9.25 12.17
N PHE A 18 -6.36 9.51 11.60
CA PHE A 18 -6.75 10.86 11.22
C PHE A 18 -8.15 11.18 11.73
N TYR A 19 -8.31 12.38 12.30
CA TYR A 19 -9.58 12.84 12.87
C TYR A 19 -10.53 13.44 11.82
N ARG A 20 -10.09 13.68 10.58
CA ARG A 20 -10.89 14.26 9.49
C ARG A 20 -10.62 13.58 8.15
N SER A 21 -11.65 13.50 7.30
CA SER A 21 -11.54 12.98 5.94
C SER A 21 -10.83 13.99 5.04
N PHE A 22 -9.55 13.76 4.80
CA PHE A 22 -8.70 14.63 3.97
C PHE A 22 -9.14 14.76 2.52
N PHE A 23 -9.97 13.85 2.01
CA PHE A 23 -10.39 13.86 0.60
C PHE A 23 -11.36 14.99 0.22
N LYS A 24 -11.78 15.83 1.17
CA LYS A 24 -12.66 16.99 0.91
C LYS A 24 -11.93 18.34 0.90
N GLU A 25 -10.71 18.42 1.41
CA GLU A 25 -9.95 19.67 1.49
C GLU A 25 -8.71 19.56 0.57
N GLU A 26 -8.52 20.54 -0.31
CA GLU A 26 -7.36 20.58 -1.22
C GLU A 26 -6.07 20.65 -0.38
N PHE A 27 -5.25 19.59 -0.45
CA PHE A 27 -3.95 19.58 0.21
C PHE A 27 -3.08 20.73 -0.33
N PRO A 28 -2.23 21.38 0.50
CA PRO A 28 -1.19 22.27 0.01
C PRO A 28 -0.21 21.45 -0.84
N THR A 29 -0.46 21.48 -2.15
CA THR A 29 -0.06 20.47 -3.13
C THR A 29 1.40 20.55 -3.56
N THR A 30 2.11 21.65 -3.26
CA THR A 30 3.39 21.91 -3.92
C THR A 30 4.60 21.51 -3.06
N CYS A 31 4.71 22.02 -1.83
CA CYS A 31 5.96 21.89 -1.07
C CYS A 31 6.13 20.52 -0.34
N SER A 32 5.03 19.85 -0.02
CA SER A 32 5.05 18.56 0.69
C SER A 32 5.27 17.36 -0.25
N ILE A 33 4.78 17.44 -1.48
CA ILE A 33 4.88 16.38 -2.50
C ILE A 33 6.30 16.31 -3.07
N GLU A 34 6.96 17.46 -3.29
CA GLU A 34 8.35 17.49 -3.80
C GLU A 34 9.32 16.73 -2.89
N HIS A 35 9.21 16.87 -1.57
CA HIS A 35 10.08 16.15 -0.64
C HIS A 35 9.72 14.67 -0.52
N ALA A 36 8.42 14.35 -0.57
CA ALA A 36 7.95 12.97 -0.51
C ALA A 36 8.23 12.17 -1.78
N SER A 37 8.60 12.84 -2.89
CA SER A 37 9.02 12.21 -4.14
C SER A 37 10.22 11.26 -4.00
N LYS A 38 11.07 11.47 -2.98
CA LYS A 38 12.24 10.63 -2.69
C LYS A 38 11.89 9.36 -1.92
N ILE A 39 10.69 9.27 -1.32
CA ILE A 39 10.29 8.11 -0.52
C ILE A 39 10.02 6.93 -1.45
N LYS A 40 10.86 5.90 -1.33
CA LYS A 40 10.77 4.67 -2.13
C LYS A 40 10.17 3.50 -1.36
N LYS A 41 10.26 3.51 -0.02
CA LYS A 41 9.80 2.42 0.82
C LYS A 41 8.90 2.94 1.92
N VAL A 42 7.68 2.42 2.01
CA VAL A 42 6.76 2.73 3.10
C VAL A 42 6.40 1.45 3.83
N TYR A 43 6.50 1.50 5.15
CA TYR A 43 6.06 0.45 6.06
C TYR A 43 4.99 1.05 6.96
N ILE A 44 3.84 0.40 7.03
CA ILE A 44 2.82 0.74 8.00
C ILE A 44 2.37 -0.51 8.75
N GLU A 45 2.51 -0.49 10.07
CA GLU A 45 2.17 -1.64 10.92
C GLU A 45 0.67 -1.65 11.21
N ASN A 46 0.11 -0.53 11.69
CA ASN A 46 -1.29 -0.45 12.07
C ASN A 46 -2.04 0.60 11.25
N THR A 47 -2.63 0.16 10.14
CA THR A 47 -3.70 0.88 9.43
C THR A 47 -5.06 0.42 9.94
N GLN A 48 -5.92 1.38 10.26
CA GLN A 48 -7.29 1.11 10.68
C GLN A 48 -8.30 1.32 9.56
N THR A 49 -7.97 2.16 8.59
CA THR A 49 -8.91 2.54 7.52
C THR A 49 -8.27 2.48 6.14
N ILE A 50 -9.12 2.37 5.10
CA ILE A 50 -8.65 2.39 3.71
C ILE A 50 -8.21 3.80 3.31
N GLU A 51 -8.82 4.82 3.91
CA GLU A 51 -8.50 6.23 3.71
C GLU A 51 -7.07 6.56 4.14
N GLU A 52 -6.58 5.95 5.21
CA GLU A 52 -5.17 6.08 5.64
C GLU A 52 -4.20 5.53 4.59
N ILE A 53 -4.54 4.40 3.97
CA ILE A 53 -3.72 3.80 2.91
C ILE A 53 -3.74 4.69 1.67
N TYR A 54 -4.91 5.18 1.27
CA TYR A 54 -5.05 6.10 0.15
C TYR A 54 -4.28 7.40 0.38
N PHE A 55 -4.27 7.91 1.61
CA PHE A 55 -3.45 9.06 1.98
C PHE A 55 -1.97 8.78 1.75
N LEU A 56 -1.45 7.63 2.20
CA LEU A 56 -0.05 7.24 1.99
C LEU A 56 0.30 7.10 0.50
N LEU A 57 -0.58 6.49 -0.28
CA LEU A 57 -0.42 6.37 -1.73
C LEU A 57 -0.38 7.75 -2.41
N TYR A 58 -1.16 8.71 -1.92
CA TYR A 58 -1.17 10.08 -2.41
C TYR A 58 0.11 10.84 -2.06
N ILE A 59 0.56 10.77 -0.81
CA ILE A 59 1.75 11.52 -0.38
C ILE A 59 3.07 10.90 -0.83
N CYS A 60 3.10 9.60 -1.14
CA CYS A 60 4.31 8.90 -1.62
C CYS A 60 4.12 8.40 -3.08
N PRO A 61 4.02 9.30 -4.07
CA PRO A 61 3.62 8.95 -5.43
C PRO A 61 4.65 8.10 -6.19
N HIS A 62 5.92 8.12 -5.78
CA HIS A 62 7.03 7.39 -6.42
C HIS A 62 7.54 6.21 -5.59
N MET A 63 6.70 5.72 -4.66
CA MET A 63 7.01 4.59 -3.81
C MET A 63 7.10 3.30 -4.64
N GLU A 64 8.17 2.55 -4.44
CA GLU A 64 8.46 1.28 -5.09
C GLU A 64 8.11 0.08 -4.20
N PHE A 65 8.07 0.27 -2.87
CA PHE A 65 7.76 -0.77 -1.90
C PHE A 65 6.73 -0.29 -0.87
N LEU A 66 5.67 -1.07 -0.69
CA LEU A 66 4.65 -0.85 0.33
C LEU A 66 4.47 -2.10 1.18
N ASN A 67 4.66 -1.98 2.49
CA ASN A 67 4.27 -3.00 3.47
C ASN A 67 3.12 -2.49 4.33
N LEU A 68 2.05 -3.26 4.41
CA LEU A 68 0.86 -2.93 5.17
C LEU A 68 0.20 -4.17 5.77
N GLN A 69 -0.67 -3.95 6.75
CA GLN A 69 -1.53 -4.97 7.32
C GLN A 69 -2.91 -4.94 6.66
N CYS A 70 -3.44 -6.12 6.32
CA CYS A 70 -4.82 -6.25 5.86
C CYS A 70 -5.79 -5.76 6.93
N LEU A 71 -6.77 -4.93 6.53
CA LEU A 71 -7.76 -4.36 7.44
C LEU A 71 -8.58 -5.44 8.14
N HIS A 72 -8.86 -5.23 9.42
CA HIS A 72 -9.64 -6.18 10.20
C HIS A 72 -11.07 -6.30 9.66
N GLY A 73 -11.57 -7.53 9.53
CA GLY A 73 -12.91 -7.80 9.00
C GLY A 73 -13.02 -7.77 7.47
N THR A 74 -11.95 -7.40 6.75
CA THR A 74 -11.92 -7.41 5.28
C THR A 74 -11.19 -8.64 4.77
N THR A 75 -11.68 -9.26 3.69
CA THR A 75 -10.91 -10.30 3.00
C THR A 75 -9.79 -9.67 2.18
N ILE A 76 -8.68 -10.39 2.01
CA ILE A 76 -7.55 -9.85 1.22
C ILE A 76 -7.96 -9.54 -0.23
N GLU A 77 -8.90 -10.28 -0.82
CA GLU A 77 -9.42 -10.00 -2.17
C GLU A 77 -10.08 -8.62 -2.25
N LEU A 78 -11.01 -8.33 -1.33
CA LEU A 78 -11.69 -7.04 -1.27
C LEU A 78 -10.69 -5.93 -1.01
N PHE A 79 -9.81 -6.15 -0.04
CA PHE A 79 -8.77 -5.21 0.33
C PHE A 79 -7.85 -4.87 -0.85
N LEU A 80 -7.40 -5.88 -1.61
CA LEU A 80 -6.58 -5.67 -2.81
C LEU A 80 -7.33 -4.89 -3.88
N ARG A 81 -8.61 -5.19 -4.13
CA ARG A 81 -9.43 -4.45 -5.10
C ARG A 81 -9.58 -2.98 -4.71
N ASP A 82 -9.74 -2.69 -3.42
CA ASP A 82 -9.88 -1.31 -2.93
C ASP A 82 -8.60 -0.51 -3.20
N ILE A 83 -7.43 -1.06 -2.82
CA ILE A 83 -6.16 -0.36 -3.03
C ILE A 83 -5.72 -0.35 -4.49
N TRP A 84 -6.19 -1.30 -5.31
CA TRP A 84 -5.74 -1.51 -6.69
C TRP A 84 -5.78 -0.22 -7.53
N ASN A 85 -6.94 0.44 -7.55
CA ASN A 85 -7.14 1.64 -8.36
C ASN A 85 -6.37 2.87 -7.85
N LYS A 86 -5.70 2.76 -6.70
CA LYS A 86 -4.94 3.83 -6.05
C LYS A 86 -3.45 3.56 -6.01
N ILE A 87 -3.02 2.33 -6.30
CA ILE A 87 -1.59 2.00 -6.40
C ILE A 87 -0.94 2.83 -7.50
N ASN A 88 0.20 3.43 -7.17
CA ASN A 88 0.99 4.19 -8.12
C ASN A 88 1.71 3.26 -9.12
N LYS A 89 2.06 3.78 -10.30
CA LYS A 89 2.70 3.00 -11.38
C LYS A 89 4.14 2.55 -11.07
N ASP A 90 4.78 3.19 -10.11
CA ASP A 90 6.16 2.91 -9.72
C ASP A 90 6.24 1.78 -8.68
N LEU A 91 5.12 1.35 -8.10
CA LEU A 91 5.09 0.26 -7.13
C LEU A 91 5.58 -1.04 -7.76
N ARG A 92 6.66 -1.60 -7.20
CA ARG A 92 7.29 -2.85 -7.65
C ARG A 92 7.04 -4.02 -6.71
N LEU A 93 6.76 -3.74 -5.44
CA LEU A 93 6.56 -4.77 -4.44
C LEU A 93 5.53 -4.31 -3.40
N LEU A 94 4.49 -5.10 -3.25
CA LEU A 94 3.44 -4.96 -2.25
C LEU A 94 3.52 -6.14 -1.29
N CYS A 95 3.70 -5.85 -0.02
CA CYS A 95 3.69 -6.83 1.07
C CYS A 95 2.44 -6.59 1.93
N ILE A 96 1.64 -7.64 2.10
CA ILE A 96 0.41 -7.59 2.88
C ILE A 96 0.50 -8.62 4.00
N TYR A 97 0.53 -8.16 5.24
CA TYR A 97 0.38 -9.03 6.40
C TYR A 97 -1.08 -9.45 6.56
N VAL A 98 -1.31 -10.76 6.65
CA VAL A 98 -2.61 -11.37 6.95
C VAL A 98 -2.42 -12.38 8.08
N ALA A 99 -3.12 -12.15 9.20
CA ALA A 99 -2.94 -12.93 10.43
C ALA A 99 -3.12 -14.45 10.28
N LYS A 100 -3.89 -14.89 9.27
CA LYS A 100 -4.15 -16.30 8.95
C LYS A 100 -3.87 -16.59 7.48
N ALA A 101 -2.78 -16.06 6.93
CA ALA A 101 -2.40 -16.31 5.55
C ALA A 101 -2.14 -17.80 5.33
N ASP A 102 -2.70 -18.35 4.26
CA ASP A 102 -2.44 -19.73 3.83
C ASP A 102 -2.20 -19.80 2.31
N ASP A 103 -1.76 -20.97 1.85
CA ASP A 103 -1.45 -21.17 0.43
C ASP A 103 -2.71 -21.21 -0.45
N ASN A 104 -3.88 -21.48 0.13
CA ASN A 104 -5.15 -21.42 -0.59
C ASN A 104 -5.53 -19.97 -0.90
N MET A 105 -5.24 -19.03 -0.01
CA MET A 105 -5.39 -17.59 -0.25
C MET A 105 -4.54 -17.14 -1.43
N ILE A 106 -3.30 -17.62 -1.56
CA ILE A 106 -2.44 -17.31 -2.71
C ILE A 106 -3.08 -17.77 -4.02
N LYS A 107 -3.59 -19.00 -4.07
CA LYS A 107 -4.26 -19.54 -5.26
C LYS A 107 -5.49 -18.72 -5.65
N ARG A 108 -6.32 -18.36 -4.66
CA ARG A 108 -7.50 -17.50 -4.86
C ARG A 108 -7.11 -16.13 -5.38
N LEU A 109 -6.09 -15.51 -4.81
CA LEU A 109 -5.59 -14.21 -5.24
C LEU A 109 -5.04 -14.24 -6.65
N SER A 110 -4.21 -15.23 -6.99
CA SER A 110 -3.69 -15.40 -8.35
C SER A 110 -4.86 -15.53 -9.34
N THR A 111 -5.84 -16.38 -9.03
CA THR A 111 -7.02 -16.58 -9.89
C THR A 111 -7.83 -15.29 -10.05
N MET A 112 -8.04 -14.54 -8.98
CA MET A 112 -8.73 -13.25 -9.00
C MET A 112 -7.98 -12.25 -9.89
N ILE A 113 -6.67 -12.10 -9.70
CA ILE A 113 -5.82 -11.18 -10.43
C ILE A 113 -5.82 -11.49 -11.93
N ASP A 114 -5.72 -12.77 -12.29
CA ASP A 114 -5.70 -13.23 -13.69
C ASP A 114 -7.06 -13.01 -14.36
N ASN A 115 -8.16 -13.38 -13.68
CA ASN A 115 -9.51 -13.24 -14.21
C ASN A 115 -9.93 -11.78 -14.39
N GLU A 116 -9.59 -10.93 -13.43
CA GLU A 116 -9.92 -9.50 -13.46
C GLU A 116 -8.89 -8.68 -14.23
N LYS A 117 -7.79 -9.30 -14.68
CA LYS A 117 -6.67 -8.65 -15.37
C LYS A 117 -6.13 -7.46 -14.58
N LEU A 118 -6.06 -7.60 -13.25
CA LEU A 118 -5.57 -6.53 -12.39
C LEU A 118 -4.08 -6.30 -12.67
N LEU A 119 -3.28 -7.37 -12.72
CA LEU A 119 -1.83 -7.27 -12.89
C LEU A 119 -1.35 -8.02 -14.14
N SER A 120 -0.39 -7.42 -14.85
CA SER A 120 0.41 -8.10 -15.85
C SER A 120 1.81 -8.36 -15.33
N ASN A 121 2.43 -9.47 -15.75
CA ASN A 121 3.82 -9.83 -15.42
C ASN A 121 4.15 -9.75 -13.92
N TYR A 122 3.38 -10.44 -13.09
CA TYR A 122 3.59 -10.45 -11.65
C TYR A 122 4.12 -11.81 -11.14
N THR A 123 4.60 -11.79 -9.90
CA THR A 123 4.75 -13.00 -9.08
C THR A 123 4.01 -12.79 -7.78
N ILE A 124 3.39 -13.85 -7.27
CA ILE A 124 2.75 -13.87 -5.97
C ILE A 124 3.30 -15.04 -5.16
N HIS A 125 3.70 -14.79 -3.92
CA HIS A 125 4.15 -15.84 -3.00
C HIS A 125 3.84 -15.47 -1.55
N ARG A 126 3.92 -16.46 -0.68
CA ARG A 126 3.72 -16.30 0.77
C ARG A 126 5.02 -16.59 1.50
N GLU A 127 5.31 -15.79 2.51
CA GLU A 127 6.30 -16.09 3.54
C GLU A 127 5.66 -15.88 4.91
N LEU A 128 5.46 -16.97 5.66
CA LEU A 128 4.69 -16.95 6.91
C LEU A 128 3.30 -16.32 6.72
N ASN A 129 3.04 -15.20 7.39
CA ASN A 129 1.79 -14.45 7.33
C ASN A 129 1.83 -13.29 6.33
N ASN A 130 2.92 -13.12 5.59
CA ASN A 130 3.08 -12.07 4.60
C ASN A 130 2.82 -12.62 3.20
N ILE A 131 2.02 -11.88 2.44
CA ILE A 131 1.74 -12.15 1.04
C ILE A 131 2.45 -11.08 0.23
N TYR A 132 3.30 -11.51 -0.69
CA TYR A 132 4.10 -10.64 -1.54
C TYR A 132 3.54 -10.68 -2.96
N LEU A 133 3.24 -9.50 -3.51
CA LEU A 133 2.99 -9.29 -4.92
C LEU A 133 4.12 -8.45 -5.50
N GLN A 134 4.83 -9.01 -6.48
CA GLN A 134 5.96 -8.35 -7.12
C GLN A 134 5.72 -8.19 -8.62
N TRP A 135 5.98 -7.00 -9.14
CA TRP A 135 5.93 -6.68 -10.55
C TRP A 135 7.29 -7.00 -11.19
N LYS A 136 7.28 -7.62 -12.37
CA LYS A 136 8.47 -7.85 -13.19
C LYS A 136 8.80 -6.67 -14.09
#